data_AF-A0A0U5BCH6-F1
#
_entry.id   AF-A0A0U5BCH6-F1
#
_cell.length_a   1.000
_cell.length_b   1.000
_cell.length_c   1.000
_cell.angle_alpha   90.00
_cell.angle_beta   90.00
_cell.angle_gamma   90.00
#
_symmetry.space_group_name_H-M   'P 1'
#
loop_
_entity.id
_entity.type
_entity.pdbx_description
1 polymer ?
#
loop_
_entity_poly.entity_id
_entity_poly.type
_entity_poly.pdbx_seq_one_letter_code
_entity_poly.pdbx_strand_id
1 'polypeptide(L)'
;MEESVRKGIQEPVMSRSGITGGDAFRVYEYINQGRTFIHPQTLQTMAYALSVSEVNAGMGRIVATPTAGSAGILPGVLVYALDTGRYSRDTIISSLMTAAALGLVIANSASISGAAGGCQAEVGSATAMAAGTLVEIGGGTVGHAVGLAMNLSHLR
;
A
#
# COMPACT_ATOMS: atom_id res chain seq x y z
N MET A 1 -3.82 -5.84 -9.06
CA MET A 1 -3.04 -4.91 -8.23
C MET A 1 -2.82 -3.59 -8.96
N GLU A 2 -2.14 -3.59 -10.12
CA GLU A 2 -1.93 -2.38 -10.91
C GLU A 2 -3.22 -1.68 -11.32
N GLU A 3 -4.20 -2.41 -11.84
CA GLU A 3 -5.48 -1.83 -12.27
C GLU A 3 -6.20 -1.03 -11.16
N SER A 4 -6.26 -1.56 -9.94
CA SER A 4 -6.86 -0.87 -8.79
C SER A 4 -6.05 0.35 -8.35
N VAL A 5 -4.73 0.37 -8.59
CA VAL A 5 -3.88 1.55 -8.36
C VAL A 5 -4.11 2.62 -9.43
N ARG A 6 -4.32 2.21 -10.69
CA ARG A 6 -4.54 3.14 -11.81
C ARG A 6 -5.93 3.75 -11.85
N LYS A 7 -6.95 3.02 -11.40
CA LYS A 7 -8.35 3.44 -11.56
C LYS A 7 -8.65 4.79 -10.90
N GLY A 8 -8.37 4.91 -9.61
CA GLY A 8 -8.68 6.12 -8.82
C GLY A 8 -7.81 7.34 -9.12
N ILE A 9 -6.70 7.18 -9.84
CA ILE A 9 -5.90 8.32 -10.32
C ILE A 9 -6.31 8.78 -11.74
N GLN A 10 -7.05 7.96 -12.49
CA GLN A 10 -7.54 8.30 -13.83
C GLN A 10 -8.95 8.90 -13.79
N GLU A 11 -9.79 8.39 -12.91
CA GLU A 11 -11.16 8.88 -12.69
C GLU A 11 -11.51 8.83 -11.20
N PRO A 12 -12.36 9.75 -10.70
CA PRO A 12 -12.84 9.68 -9.32
C PRO A 12 -13.59 8.37 -9.04
N VAL A 13 -13.19 7.65 -7.99
CA VAL A 13 -13.89 6.45 -7.53
C VAL A 13 -14.62 6.77 -6.22
N MET A 14 -15.94 6.62 -6.23
CA MET A 14 -16.78 6.87 -5.06
C MET A 14 -17.10 5.57 -4.32
N SER A 15 -17.21 5.65 -3.00
CA SER A 15 -17.72 4.55 -2.19
C SER A 15 -19.20 4.30 -2.46
N ARG A 16 -19.68 3.09 -2.12
CA ARG A 16 -21.09 2.72 -2.34
C ARG A 16 -22.09 3.63 -1.62
N SER A 17 -21.70 4.22 -0.49
CA SER A 17 -22.54 5.19 0.25
C SER A 17 -22.51 6.60 -0.34
N GLY A 18 -21.53 6.90 -1.20
CA GLY A 18 -21.30 8.24 -1.74
C GLY A 18 -20.67 9.23 -0.75
N ILE A 19 -20.33 8.80 0.48
CA ILE A 19 -19.80 9.67 1.54
C ILE A 19 -18.29 9.93 1.35
N THR A 20 -17.58 9.01 0.73
CA THR A 20 -16.11 9.04 0.58
C THR A 20 -15.69 8.72 -0.85
N GLY A 21 -14.51 9.19 -1.26
CA GLY A 21 -13.91 8.87 -2.55
C GLY A 21 -13.55 10.08 -3.42
N GLY A 22 -12.79 9.82 -4.48
CA GLY A 22 -12.26 10.82 -5.40
C GLY A 22 -11.04 11.59 -4.88
N ASP A 23 -10.52 11.24 -3.70
CA ASP A 23 -9.36 11.88 -3.10
C ASP A 23 -8.06 11.44 -3.80
N ALA A 24 -7.98 10.18 -4.24
CA ALA A 24 -6.88 9.70 -5.07
C ALA A 24 -6.71 10.58 -6.33
N PHE A 25 -7.82 10.86 -7.02
CA PHE A 25 -7.86 11.70 -8.22
C PHE A 25 -7.46 13.15 -7.89
N ARG A 26 -8.03 13.73 -6.83
CA ARG A 26 -7.71 15.10 -6.39
C ARG A 26 -6.24 15.27 -6.02
N VAL A 27 -5.66 14.30 -5.33
CA VAL A 27 -4.23 14.32 -4.96
C VAL A 27 -3.38 14.22 -6.21
N TYR A 28 -3.73 13.34 -7.15
CA TYR A 28 -2.98 13.20 -8.40
C TYR A 28 -3.02 14.49 -9.24
N GLU A 29 -4.19 15.13 -9.33
CA GLU A 29 -4.34 16.44 -9.98
C GLU A 29 -3.58 17.55 -9.25
N TYR A 30 -3.52 17.51 -7.92
CA TYR A 30 -2.74 18.46 -7.14
C TYR A 30 -1.24 18.36 -7.43
N ILE A 31 -0.71 17.15 -7.66
CA ILE A 31 0.67 16.93 -8.11
C ILE A 31 0.93 17.61 -9.47
N ASN A 32 0.01 17.44 -10.41
CA ASN A 32 0.12 18.00 -11.77
C ASN A 32 0.15 19.54 -11.79
N GLN A 33 -0.38 20.19 -10.75
CA GLN A 33 -0.33 21.65 -10.62
C GLN A 33 1.05 22.20 -10.21
N GLY A 34 2.00 21.33 -9.82
CA GLY A 34 3.39 21.72 -9.52
C GLY A 34 3.56 22.61 -8.28
N ARG A 35 2.52 22.75 -7.44
CA ARG A 35 2.50 23.62 -6.24
C ARG A 35 2.28 22.85 -4.94
N THR A 36 2.86 21.65 -4.87
CA THR A 36 2.70 20.74 -3.74
C THR A 36 3.58 21.13 -2.56
N PHE A 37 3.04 21.13 -1.34
CA PHE A 37 3.84 21.32 -0.12
C PHE A 37 4.69 20.09 0.24
N ILE A 38 4.21 18.91 -0.15
CA ILE A 38 4.90 17.63 0.02
C ILE A 38 5.53 17.24 -1.31
N HIS A 39 6.66 16.53 -1.24
CA HIS A 39 7.37 16.04 -2.41
C HIS A 39 6.43 15.22 -3.34
N PRO A 40 6.41 15.48 -4.66
CA PRO A 40 5.49 14.85 -5.61
C PRO A 40 5.48 13.31 -5.54
N GLN A 41 6.64 12.70 -5.38
CA GLN A 41 6.82 11.25 -5.25
C GLN A 41 6.05 10.68 -4.05
N THR A 42 6.10 11.35 -2.90
CA THR A 42 5.38 10.91 -1.69
C THR A 42 3.87 11.00 -1.91
N LEU A 43 3.41 12.08 -2.54
CA LEU A 43 2.01 12.26 -2.89
C LEU A 43 1.53 11.24 -3.93
N GLN A 44 2.39 10.86 -4.87
CA GLN A 44 2.08 9.85 -5.89
C GLN A 44 1.86 8.48 -5.25
N THR A 45 2.76 8.05 -4.36
CA THR A 45 2.58 6.79 -3.60
C THR A 45 1.32 6.83 -2.74
N MET A 46 1.02 7.98 -2.13
CA MET A 46 -0.21 8.18 -1.35
C MET A 46 -1.46 8.08 -2.24
N ALA A 47 -1.46 8.73 -3.41
CA ALA A 47 -2.56 8.66 -4.37
C ALA A 47 -2.81 7.22 -4.85
N TYR A 48 -1.74 6.44 -5.04
CA TYR A 48 -1.86 5.03 -5.41
C TYR A 48 -2.51 4.18 -4.31
N ALA A 49 -2.13 4.42 -3.05
CA ALA A 49 -2.75 3.75 -1.92
C ALA A 49 -4.22 4.16 -1.72
N LEU A 50 -4.52 5.45 -1.86
CA LEU A 50 -5.89 5.98 -1.83
C LEU A 50 -6.75 5.35 -2.94
N SER A 51 -6.22 5.26 -4.17
CA SER A 51 -6.93 4.67 -5.30
C SER A 51 -7.43 3.26 -4.98
N VAL A 52 -6.58 2.41 -4.43
CA VAL A 52 -6.98 1.04 -4.09
C VAL A 52 -7.99 1.01 -2.94
N SER A 53 -7.81 1.87 -1.92
CA SER A 53 -8.77 1.99 -0.81
C SER A 53 -10.15 2.47 -1.29
N GLU A 54 -10.20 3.39 -2.24
CA GLU A 54 -11.43 3.87 -2.86
C GLU A 54 -12.08 2.81 -3.75
N VAL A 55 -11.29 2.07 -4.54
CA VAL A 55 -11.79 0.92 -5.31
C VAL A 55 -12.39 -0.14 -4.37
N ASN A 56 -11.75 -0.42 -3.24
CA ASN A 56 -12.30 -1.31 -2.22
C ASN A 56 -13.62 -0.76 -1.64
N ALA A 57 -13.67 0.51 -1.26
CA ALA A 57 -14.87 1.16 -0.74
C ALA A 57 -16.02 1.24 -1.77
N GLY A 58 -15.68 1.29 -3.06
CA GLY A 58 -16.60 1.19 -4.19
C GLY A 58 -17.00 -0.24 -4.55
N MET A 59 -16.61 -1.24 -3.75
CA MET A 59 -16.85 -2.68 -4.00
C MET A 59 -16.25 -3.19 -5.31
N GLY A 60 -15.18 -2.56 -5.78
CA GLY A 60 -14.41 -2.97 -6.95
C GLY A 60 -13.43 -4.10 -6.64
N ARG A 61 -12.69 -4.54 -7.66
CA ARG A 61 -11.71 -5.62 -7.55
C ARG A 61 -10.39 -5.12 -6.95
N ILE A 62 -10.01 -5.68 -5.81
CA ILE A 62 -8.73 -5.42 -5.13
C ILE A 62 -8.02 -6.72 -4.75
N VAL A 63 -6.79 -6.59 -4.26
CA VAL A 63 -6.01 -7.70 -3.67
C VAL A 63 -5.81 -7.37 -2.20
N ALA A 64 -6.20 -8.28 -1.29
CA ALA A 64 -6.00 -8.09 0.14
C ALA A 64 -4.52 -8.23 0.50
N THR A 65 -3.99 -7.29 1.30
CA THR A 65 -2.57 -7.24 1.65
C THR A 65 -2.32 -6.64 3.06
N PRO A 66 -2.50 -7.40 4.16
CA PRO A 66 -3.06 -8.76 4.24
C PRO A 66 -4.59 -8.79 4.31
N THR A 67 -5.26 -7.66 4.57
CA THR A 67 -6.72 -7.58 4.64
C THR A 67 -7.28 -6.61 3.60
N ALA A 68 -8.59 -6.59 3.42
CA ALA A 68 -9.24 -5.61 2.53
C ALA A 68 -9.07 -4.17 3.06
N GLY A 69 -9.10 -3.96 4.38
CA GLY A 69 -8.96 -2.64 5.00
C GLY A 69 -7.57 -2.00 4.82
N SER A 70 -6.53 -2.82 4.61
CA SER A 70 -5.14 -2.40 4.41
C SER A 70 -4.64 -2.57 2.98
N ALA A 71 -5.54 -2.94 2.06
CA ALA A 71 -5.22 -3.34 0.69
C ALA A 71 -4.51 -2.27 -0.14
N GLY A 72 -4.55 -0.99 0.24
CA GLY A 72 -3.89 0.07 -0.52
C GLY A 72 -2.38 0.16 -0.36
N ILE A 73 -1.84 -0.34 0.76
CA ILE A 73 -0.46 -0.02 1.16
C ILE A 73 0.56 -0.74 0.28
N LEU A 74 0.55 -2.07 0.27
CA LEU A 74 1.50 -2.86 -0.52
C LEU A 74 1.38 -2.59 -2.03
N PRO A 75 0.18 -2.57 -2.64
CA PRO A 75 0.02 -2.17 -4.04
C PRO A 75 0.54 -0.78 -4.34
N GLY A 76 0.21 0.21 -3.51
CA GLY A 76 0.62 1.59 -3.75
C GLY A 76 2.14 1.73 -3.79
N VAL A 77 2.82 1.04 -2.87
CA VAL A 77 4.27 1.00 -2.77
C VAL A 77 4.93 0.27 -3.94
N LEU A 78 4.47 -0.93 -4.29
CA LEU A 78 5.11 -1.75 -5.33
C LEU A 78 4.86 -1.21 -6.73
N VAL A 79 3.66 -0.68 -7.00
CA VAL A 79 3.36 -0.05 -8.30
C VAL A 79 4.13 1.27 -8.43
N TYR A 80 4.27 2.04 -7.34
CA TYR A 80 5.15 3.19 -7.35
C TYR A 80 6.61 2.79 -7.64
N ALA A 81 7.13 1.74 -6.99
CA ALA A 81 8.47 1.24 -7.24
C ALA A 81 8.69 0.83 -8.71
N LEU A 82 7.70 0.17 -9.32
CA LEU A 82 7.68 -0.15 -10.74
C LEU A 82 7.77 1.12 -11.61
N ASP A 83 6.97 2.13 -11.29
CA ASP A 83 6.87 3.38 -12.06
C ASP A 83 8.09 4.27 -11.99
N THR A 84 8.93 4.10 -10.96
CA THR A 84 10.23 4.78 -10.92
C THR A 84 11.17 4.36 -12.05
N GLY A 85 10.88 3.23 -12.74
CA GLY A 85 11.76 2.64 -13.75
C GLY A 85 13.05 2.03 -13.18
N ARG A 86 13.22 2.03 -11.85
CA ARG A 86 14.40 1.47 -11.18
C ARG A 86 14.38 -0.05 -11.10
N TYR A 87 13.20 -0.65 -11.11
CA TYR A 87 13.01 -2.09 -10.97
C TYR A 87 12.22 -2.65 -12.15
N SER A 88 12.62 -3.84 -12.62
CA SER A 88 11.89 -4.54 -13.67
C SER A 88 10.55 -5.07 -13.15
N ARG A 89 9.60 -5.34 -14.05
CA ARG A 89 8.35 -6.01 -13.70
C ARG A 89 8.61 -7.38 -13.04
N ASP A 90 9.58 -8.14 -13.53
CA ASP A 90 9.93 -9.46 -12.97
C ASP A 90 10.49 -9.34 -11.55
N THR A 91 11.25 -8.27 -11.26
CA THR A 91 11.71 -7.96 -9.90
C THR A 91 10.53 -7.69 -8.97
N ILE A 92 9.57 -6.86 -9.40
CA ILE A 92 8.38 -6.54 -8.59
C ILE A 92 7.52 -7.79 -8.36
N ILE A 93 7.32 -8.63 -9.39
CA ILE A 93 6.60 -9.90 -9.27
C ILE A 93 7.32 -10.83 -8.28
N SER A 94 8.63 -10.98 -8.40
CA SER A 94 9.42 -11.83 -7.50
C SER A 94 9.37 -11.34 -6.05
N SER A 95 9.37 -10.03 -5.84
CA SER A 95 9.28 -9.42 -4.50
C SER A 95 7.96 -9.70 -3.77
N LEU A 96 6.90 -10.12 -4.49
CA LEU A 96 5.66 -10.56 -3.86
C LEU A 96 5.88 -11.80 -2.97
N MET A 97 6.90 -12.63 -3.27
CA MET A 97 7.29 -13.75 -2.42
C MET A 97 7.84 -13.26 -1.08
N THR A 98 8.64 -12.19 -1.08
CA THR A 98 9.10 -11.50 0.13
C THR A 98 7.92 -10.95 0.92
N ALA A 99 7.00 -10.24 0.27
CA ALA A 99 5.81 -9.71 0.93
C ALA A 99 4.95 -10.83 1.56
N ALA A 100 4.76 -11.95 0.84
CA ALA A 100 4.01 -13.10 1.33
C ALA A 100 4.69 -13.78 2.53
N ALA A 101 6.01 -13.96 2.49
CA ALA A 101 6.78 -14.52 3.60
C ALA A 101 6.67 -13.63 4.86
N LEU A 102 6.76 -12.31 4.70
CA LEU A 102 6.56 -11.36 5.79
C LEU A 102 5.14 -11.43 6.35
N GLY A 103 4.13 -11.46 5.48
CA GLY A 103 2.74 -11.62 5.89
C GLY A 103 2.51 -12.90 6.69
N LEU A 104 3.12 -14.02 6.26
CA LEU A 104 3.05 -15.29 6.97
C LEU A 104 3.70 -15.21 8.37
N VAL A 105 4.87 -14.61 8.48
CA VAL A 105 5.55 -14.43 9.78
C VAL A 105 4.68 -13.59 10.72
N ILE A 106 4.14 -12.47 10.24
CA ILE A 106 3.29 -11.58 11.04
C ILE A 106 2.01 -12.30 11.47
N ALA A 107 1.33 -13.01 10.56
CA ALA A 107 0.10 -13.74 10.87
C ALA A 107 0.29 -14.87 11.89
N ASN A 108 1.49 -15.45 11.99
CA ASN A 108 1.82 -16.46 13.00
C ASN A 108 2.26 -15.87 14.34
N SER A 109 2.62 -14.57 14.38
CA SER A 109 3.18 -13.92 15.57
C SER A 109 2.20 -12.94 16.21
N ALA A 110 1.27 -12.37 15.44
CA ALA A 110 0.34 -11.34 15.87
C ALA A 110 -1.00 -11.44 15.11
N SER A 111 -2.04 -10.79 15.63
CA SER A 111 -3.28 -10.61 14.88
C SER A 111 -3.04 -9.69 13.68
N ILE A 112 -3.53 -10.11 12.52
CA ILE A 112 -3.61 -9.28 11.30
C ILE A 112 -5.02 -8.76 11.02
N SER A 113 -5.99 -9.10 11.88
CA SER A 113 -7.40 -8.74 11.70
C SER A 113 -7.72 -7.45 12.43
N GLY A 114 -8.31 -6.50 11.72
CA GLY A 114 -8.75 -5.23 12.32
C GLY A 114 -9.82 -5.45 13.39
N ALA A 115 -10.67 -6.45 13.20
CA ALA A 115 -11.70 -6.79 14.17
C ALA A 115 -11.14 -7.35 15.48
N ALA A 116 -9.98 -8.01 15.45
CA ALA A 116 -9.37 -8.63 16.63
C ALA A 116 -8.24 -7.77 17.25
N GLY A 117 -7.53 -6.98 16.44
CA GLY A 117 -6.33 -6.25 16.85
C GLY A 117 -6.35 -4.75 16.53
N GLY A 118 -7.47 -4.19 16.06
CA GLY A 118 -7.59 -2.79 15.65
C GLY A 118 -6.91 -2.46 14.33
N CYS A 119 -7.06 -1.22 13.84
CA CYS A 119 -6.49 -0.80 12.55
C CYS A 119 -4.97 -0.99 12.48
N GLN A 120 -4.28 -0.88 13.61
CA GLN A 120 -2.84 -1.10 13.72
C GLN A 120 -2.43 -2.54 13.37
N ALA A 121 -3.31 -3.52 13.61
CA ALA A 121 -3.10 -4.90 13.19
C ALA A 121 -3.10 -5.07 11.68
N GLU A 122 -3.96 -4.34 10.96
CA GLU A 122 -4.06 -4.46 9.50
C GLU A 122 -3.05 -3.57 8.80
N VAL A 123 -3.13 -2.26 9.08
CA VAL A 123 -2.34 -1.20 8.44
C VAL A 123 -0.87 -1.36 8.81
N GLY A 124 -0.58 -1.72 10.06
CA GLY A 124 0.79 -1.94 10.52
C GLY A 124 1.44 -3.15 9.87
N SER A 125 0.71 -4.27 9.78
CA SER A 125 1.18 -5.48 9.11
C SER A 125 1.47 -5.21 7.64
N ALA A 126 0.54 -4.55 6.94
CA ALA A 126 0.71 -4.17 5.54
C ALA A 126 1.89 -3.21 5.32
N THR A 127 2.10 -2.26 6.24
CA THR A 127 3.24 -1.33 6.21
C THR A 127 4.55 -2.07 6.42
N ALA A 128 4.61 -3.03 7.35
CA ALA A 128 5.79 -3.85 7.58
C ALA A 128 6.11 -4.76 6.38
N MET A 129 5.09 -5.37 5.77
CA MET A 129 5.23 -6.14 4.53
C MET A 129 5.80 -5.26 3.41
N ALA A 130 5.24 -4.06 3.21
CA ALA A 130 5.69 -3.14 2.15
C ALA A 130 7.13 -2.63 2.38
N ALA A 131 7.45 -2.22 3.61
CA ALA A 131 8.78 -1.74 3.97
C ALA A 131 9.85 -2.84 3.82
N GLY A 132 9.58 -4.05 4.33
CA GLY A 132 10.50 -5.18 4.21
C GLY A 132 10.73 -5.58 2.75
N THR A 133 9.67 -5.55 1.93
CA THR A 133 9.77 -5.85 0.50
C THR A 133 10.58 -4.80 -0.26
N LEU A 134 10.38 -3.50 0.02
CA LEU A 134 11.19 -2.44 -0.59
C LEU A 134 12.67 -2.53 -0.20
N VAL A 135 12.97 -2.90 1.05
CA VAL A 135 14.34 -3.06 1.51
C VAL A 135 15.02 -4.25 0.84
N GLU A 136 14.30 -5.35 0.64
CA GLU A 136 14.82 -6.51 -0.08
C GLU A 136 15.16 -6.19 -1.54
N ILE A 137 14.24 -5.60 -2.31
CA ILE A 137 14.52 -5.22 -3.71
C ILE A 137 15.60 -4.14 -3.81
N GLY A 138 15.78 -3.33 -2.75
CA GLY A 138 16.87 -2.36 -2.62
C GLY A 138 18.22 -2.97 -2.24
N GLY A 139 18.31 -4.29 -2.05
CA GLY A 139 19.54 -5.01 -1.68
C GLY A 139 19.89 -4.94 -0.19
N GLY A 140 18.97 -4.49 0.66
CA GLY A 140 19.17 -4.36 2.10
C GLY A 140 18.76 -5.60 2.91
N THR A 141 19.05 -5.56 4.22
CA THR A 141 18.64 -6.62 5.15
C THR A 141 17.26 -6.34 5.73
N VAL A 142 16.31 -7.23 5.45
CA VAL A 142 14.87 -7.06 5.75
C VAL A 142 14.56 -6.89 7.24
N GLY A 143 15.31 -7.57 8.13
CA GLY A 143 14.98 -7.68 9.56
C GLY A 143 14.82 -6.33 10.28
N HIS A 144 15.69 -5.36 10.04
CA HIS A 144 15.59 -4.04 10.68
C HIS A 144 14.38 -3.24 10.18
N ALA A 145 14.07 -3.32 8.88
CA ALA A 145 12.96 -2.59 8.27
C ALA A 145 11.61 -3.08 8.79
N VAL A 146 11.46 -4.40 8.90
CA VAL A 146 10.25 -5.04 9.44
C VAL A 146 10.09 -4.70 10.92
N GLY A 147 11.15 -4.82 11.72
CA GLY A 147 11.12 -4.50 13.14
C GLY A 147 10.71 -3.05 13.42
N LEU A 148 11.23 -2.08 12.65
CA LEU A 148 10.85 -0.67 12.74
C LEU A 148 9.37 -0.44 12.39
N ALA A 149 8.91 -1.01 11.28
CA ALA A 149 7.52 -0.84 10.84
C ALA A 149 6.50 -1.48 11.80
N MET A 150 6.84 -2.64 12.38
CA MET A 150 6.01 -3.30 13.38
C MET A 150 5.97 -2.52 14.71
N ASN A 151 7.11 -1.97 15.16
CA ASN A 151 7.17 -1.16 16.39
C ASN A 151 6.34 0.14 16.28
N LEU A 152 6.40 0.81 15.13
CA LEU A 152 5.59 2.01 14.86
C LEU A 152 4.09 1.72 14.89
N SER A 153 3.71 0.45 14.68
CA SER A 153 2.33 -0.01 14.63
C SER A 153 1.87 -0.63 15.95
N HIS A 154 2.69 -0.62 17.01
CA HIS A 154 2.38 -1.24 18.30
C HIS A 154 1.92 -2.70 18.22
N LEU A 155 2.31 -3.42 17.16
CA LEU A 155 2.07 -4.85 17.01
C LEU A 155 3.01 -5.56 17.98
N ARG A 156 2.46 -6.07 19.09
CA ARG A 156 3.16 -6.89 20.08
C ARG A 156 2.80 -8.35 19.90
#